data_AF-A0A2D8XJ49-F1
#
_entry.id   AF-A0A2D8XJ49-F1
#
_cell.length_a   1.000
_cell.length_b   1.000
_cell.length_c   1.000
_cell.angle_alpha   90.00
_cell.angle_beta   90.00
_cell.angle_gamma   90.00
#
_symmetry.space_group_name_H-M   'P 1'
#
loop_
_entity.id
_entity.type
_entity.pdbx_description
1 polymer ?
#
loop_
_entity_poly.entity_id
_entity_poly.type
_entity_poly.pdbx_seq_one_letter_code
_entity_poly.pdbx_strand_id
1 'polypeptide(L)' 'MKTLDIFIVELKNQINETVTTESGFMLHKPRGFSEFENRVTEGPVVCTPEKFDTGVKVGDTLYFHHLVVINEGQVLTG' A
#
# COMPACT_ATOMS: atom_id res chain seq x y z
N MET A 1 10.22 13.24 -8.53
CA MET A 1 9.57 13.94 -7.41
C MET A 1 10.40 13.67 -6.17
N LYS A 2 10.60 14.66 -5.30
CA LYS A 2 11.32 14.48 -4.04
C LYS A 2 10.51 15.14 -2.92
N THR A 3 10.31 14.42 -1.83
CA THR A 3 9.49 14.84 -0.69
C THR A 3 10.40 15.32 0.43
N LEU A 4 9.91 16.25 1.26
CA LEU A 4 10.69 16.73 2.39
C LEU A 4 10.79 15.66 3.49
N ASP A 5 9.66 15.14 3.96
CA ASP A 5 9.57 14.33 5.19
C ASP A 5 8.66 13.10 5.12
N ILE A 6 8.01 12.84 3.98
CA ILE A 6 7.16 11.67 3.77
C ILE A 6 7.77 10.68 2.77
N PHE A 7 7.46 9.39 2.92
CA PHE A 7 7.65 8.40 1.86
C PHE A 7 6.46 8.43 0.89
N ILE A 8 6.73 8.15 -0.39
CA ILE A 8 5.67 7.84 -1.35
C ILE A 8 5.82 6.38 -1.75
N VAL A 9 4.74 5.64 -1.60
CA VAL A 9 4.61 4.24 -2.02
C VAL A 9 3.54 4.12 -3.09
N GLU A 10 3.76 3.26 -4.08
CA GLU A 10 2.79 2.99 -5.13
C GLU A 10 2.01 1.73 -4.82
N LEU A 11 0.68 1.85 -4.67
CA LEU A 11 -0.22 0.72 -4.47
C LEU A 11 -1.16 0.63 -5.67
N LYS A 12 -1.20 -0.53 -6.34
CA LYS A 12 -2.15 -0.76 -7.44
C LYS A 12 -3.59 -0.82 -6.94
N ASN A 13 -3.78 -1.46 -5.78
CA ASN A 13 -5.04 -1.54 -5.05
C ASN A 13 -4.73 -1.40 -3.57
N GLN A 14 -5.61 -0.73 -2.82
CA GLN A 14 -5.52 -0.66 -1.35
C GLN A 14 -6.07 -1.93 -0.69
N ILE A 15 -7.01 -2.60 -1.35
CA ILE A 15 -7.71 -3.78 -0.86
C ILE A 15 -7.65 -4.88 -1.92
N ASN A 16 -7.32 -6.09 -1.48
CA ASN A 16 -7.42 -7.30 -2.29
C ASN A 16 -8.88 -7.73 -2.35
N GLU A 17 -9.63 -7.27 -3.35
CA GLU A 17 -11.08 -7.52 -3.45
C GLU A 17 -11.44 -8.90 -4.04
N THR A 18 -10.47 -9.63 -4.60
CA THR A 18 -10.71 -10.91 -5.28
C THR A 18 -9.98 -12.07 -4.63
N VAL A 19 -10.56 -13.26 -4.71
CA VAL A 19 -9.88 -14.53 -4.45
C VAL A 19 -10.18 -15.48 -5.62
N THR A 20 -9.16 -16.21 -6.08
CA THR A 20 -9.32 -17.20 -7.15
C THR A 20 -9.33 -18.59 -6.52
N THR A 21 -10.34 -19.40 -6.81
CA THR A 21 -10.41 -20.80 -6.35
C THR A 21 -9.44 -21.66 -7.14
N GLU A 22 -9.14 -22.87 -6.64
CA GLU A 22 -8.30 -23.84 -7.36
C GLU A 22 -8.86 -24.21 -8.74
N SER A 23 -10.18 -24.16 -8.90
CA SER A 23 -10.89 -24.37 -10.17
C SER A 23 -10.84 -23.18 -11.13
N GLY A 24 -10.23 -22.05 -10.74
CA GLY A 24 -10.10 -20.85 -11.55
C GLY A 24 -11.29 -19.89 -11.49
N PHE A 25 -12.27 -20.11 -10.62
CA PHE A 25 -13.37 -19.17 -10.41
C PHE A 25 -12.90 -17.98 -9.56
N MET A 26 -13.16 -16.77 -10.05
CA MET A 26 -12.88 -15.53 -9.32
C MET A 26 -14.09 -15.14 -8.49
N LEU A 27 -13.88 -14.94 -7.19
CA LEU A 27 -14.89 -14.47 -6.24
C LEU A 27 -14.53 -13.06 -5.77
N HIS A 28 -15.54 -12.19 -5.71
CA HIS A 28 -15.41 -10.87 -5.11
C HIS A 28 -15.73 -10.93 -3.61
N LYS A 29 -14.81 -10.44 -2.79
CA LYS A 29 -14.95 -10.36 -1.34
C LYS A 29 -15.70 -9.06 -1.00
N PRO A 30 -16.81 -9.12 -0.24
CA PRO A 30 -17.51 -7.91 0.18
C PRO A 30 -16.64 -7.08 1.13
N ARG A 31 -16.86 -5.76 1.16
CA ARG A 31 -16.23 -4.88 2.15
C ARG A 31 -16.52 -5.39 3.56
N GLY A 32 -15.49 -5.65 4.36
CA GLY A 32 -15.60 -6.20 5.72
C GLY A 32 -15.31 -7.71 5.85
N PHE A 33 -15.23 -8.46 4.74
CA PHE A 33 -14.70 -9.82 4.76
C PHE A 33 -13.21 -9.75 5.10
N SER A 34 -12.72 -10.54 6.07
CA SER A 34 -11.32 -10.56 6.56
C SER A 34 -10.58 -9.22 6.49
N GLU A 35 -11.02 -8.27 7.31
CA GLU A 35 -10.58 -6.86 7.23
C GLU A 35 -9.08 -6.67 7.30
N PHE A 36 -8.35 -7.52 8.01
CA PHE A 36 -6.90 -7.40 8.14
C PHE A 36 -6.16 -8.01 6.95
N GLU A 37 -6.51 -9.22 6.54
CA GLU A 37 -5.81 -9.95 5.46
C GLU A 37 -6.09 -9.36 4.08
N ASN A 38 -7.20 -8.66 3.92
CA ASN A 38 -7.58 -8.07 2.65
C ASN A 38 -6.91 -6.72 2.37
N ARG A 39 -6.16 -6.16 3.31
CA ARG A 39 -5.46 -4.87 3.13
C ARG A 39 -4.08 -5.08 2.54
N VAL A 40 -3.68 -4.19 1.64
CA VAL A 40 -2.31 -4.16 1.11
C VAL A 40 -1.47 -3.26 2.02
N THR A 41 -0.65 -3.87 2.87
CA THR A 41 0.17 -3.18 3.90
C THR A 41 1.65 -3.07 3.54
N GLU A 42 1.97 -3.31 2.27
CA GLU A 42 3.32 -3.21 1.73
C GLU A 42 3.28 -2.69 0.30
N GLY A 43 4.34 -2.01 -0.13
CA GLY A 43 4.45 -1.54 -1.50
C GLY A 43 5.83 -0.98 -1.83
N PRO A 44 6.19 -0.89 -3.12
CA PRO A 44 7.46 -0.33 -3.54
C PRO A 44 7.52 1.17 -3.25
N VAL A 45 8.65 1.61 -2.70
CA VAL A 45 8.96 3.03 -2.50
C VAL A 45 9.27 3.68 -3.85
N VAL A 46 8.57 4.76 -4.17
CA VAL A 46 8.82 5.57 -5.38
C VAL A 46 9.45 6.93 -5.04
N CYS A 47 9.40 7.35 -3.78
CA CYS A 47 10.07 8.56 -3.30
C CYS A 47 10.43 8.43 -1.82
N THR A 48 11.64 8.86 -1.47
CA THR A 48 12.17 8.90 -0.11
C THR A 48 12.24 10.35 0.39
N PRO A 49 12.02 10.60 1.68
CA PRO A 49 12.14 11.94 2.25
C PRO A 49 13.59 12.44 2.22
N GLU A 50 13.82 13.67 1.74
CA GLU A 50 15.17 14.27 1.69
C GLU A 50 15.68 14.71 3.06
N LYS A 51 14.78 15.00 4.00
CA LYS A 51 15.15 15.50 5.33
C LYS A 51 15.89 14.46 6.18
N PHE A 52 15.71 13.17 5.88
CA PHE A 52 16.22 12.08 6.71
C PHE A 52 17.09 11.12 5.89
N ASP A 53 18.28 10.80 6.39
CA ASP A 53 19.07 9.70 5.85
C ASP A 53 18.52 8.38 6.39
N THR A 54 17.65 7.74 5.60
CA THR A 54 16.93 6.52 5.99
C THR A 54 17.60 5.25 5.48
N GLY A 55 18.55 5.36 4.55
CA GLY A 55 19.14 4.23 3.82
C GLY A 55 18.21 3.52 2.82
N VAL A 56 16.93 3.87 2.78
CA VAL A 56 15.92 3.32 1.87
C VAL A 56 16.16 3.85 0.45
N LYS A 57 15.98 2.99 -0.55
CA LYS A 57 16.10 3.32 -1.97
C LYS A 57 14.78 3.15 -2.69
N VAL A 58 14.65 3.84 -3.82
CA VAL A 58 13.54 3.62 -4.75
C VAL A 58 13.54 2.15 -5.19
N GLY A 59 12.39 1.50 -5.10
CA GLY A 59 12.20 0.08 -5.38
C GLY A 59 12.22 -0.83 -4.15
N ASP A 60 12.70 -0.35 -3.00
CA ASP A 60 12.61 -1.12 -1.75
C ASP A 60 11.15 -1.29 -1.33
N THR A 61 10.83 -2.40 -0.67
CA THR A 61 9.50 -2.65 -0.12
C THR A 61 9.36 -1.99 1.25
N LEU A 62 8.42 -1.06 1.37
CA LEU A 62 8.06 -0.48 2.66
C LEU A 62 6.85 -1.22 3.23
N TYR A 63 6.99 -1.69 4.47
CA TYR A 63 5.90 -2.23 5.28
C TYR A 63 5.30 -1.13 6.14
N PHE A 64 3.99 -1.04 6.19
CA PHE A 64 3.30 0.00 6.96
C PHE A 64 2.06 -0.53 7.67
N HIS A 65 1.64 0.20 8.71
CA HIS A 65 0.53 -0.20 9.55
C HIS A 65 -0.80 -0.16 8.78
N HIS A 66 -1.70 -1.11 9.03
CA HIS A 66 -2.99 -1.23 8.32
C HIS A 66 -3.88 0.02 8.40
N LEU A 67 -3.72 0.86 9.43
CA LEU A 67 -4.43 2.15 9.55
C LEU A 67 -4.06 3.14 8.44
N VAL A 68 -2.86 3.03 7.85
CA VAL A 68 -2.45 3.86 6.71
C VAL A 68 -3.36 3.60 5.51
N VAL A 69 -3.82 2.35 5.35
CA VAL A 69 -4.72 1.97 4.25
C VAL A 69 -6.15 2.42 4.52
N ILE A 70 -6.65 2.24 5.74
CA ILE A 70 -8.05 2.56 6.10
C ILE A 70 -8.31 4.06 6.06
N ASN A 71 -7.35 4.86 6.52
CA ASN A 71 -7.50 6.30 6.61
C ASN A 71 -7.04 7.02 5.32
N GLU A 72 -6.98 6.28 4.20
CA GLU A 72 -6.53 6.77 2.88
C GLU A 72 -5.10 7.35 2.85
N GLY A 73 -4.32 7.12 3.92
CA GLY A 73 -3.00 7.68 4.11
C GLY A 73 -2.99 9.19 3.90
N GLN A 74 -1.90 9.71 3.34
CA GLN A 74 -1.89 11.05 2.77
C GLN A 74 -1.92 10.91 1.25
N VAL A 75 -3.12 11.02 0.66
CA VAL A 75 -3.27 11.05 -0.79
C VAL A 75 -2.51 12.27 -1.34
N LEU A 76 -1.73 12.08 -2.40
CA LEU A 76 -1.11 13.20 -3.10
C LEU A 76 -2.22 14.05 -3.75
N THR A 77 -2.50 15.21 -3.16
CA THR A 77 -3.38 16.22 -3.75
C THR A 77 -2.53 17.12 -4.65
N GLY A 78 -2.57 16.89 -5.97
CA GLY A 78 -1.84 17.66 -6.96
C GLY A 78 -2.49 17.56 -8.33
#